data_AF-A0A9P5EQJ1-F1
#
_entry.id   AF-A0A9P5EQJ1-F1
#
_cell.length_a   1.000
_cell.length_b   1.000
_cell.length_c   1.000
_cell.angle_alpha   90.00
_cell.angle_beta   90.00
_cell.angle_gamma   90.00
#
_symmetry.space_group_name_H-M   'P 1'
#
loop_
_entity.id
_entity.type
_entity.pdbx_description
1 polymer ?
#
loop_
_entity_poly.entity_id
_entity_poly.type
_entity_poly.pdbx_seq_one_letter_code
_entity_poly.pdbx_strand_id
1 'polypeptide(L)'
;MRLINVDTLALEEFFGNDVPRYAILSHTWGPDEVSFQDWKNMAVARERTGFQKIELARRHAISQDIGYLWIDTNCINKDSSAELAEAINSMFAWYRDAEICYAYLSDVSEAEDCDEAASKDALLFRVSRSQWFTRGWTLQELLAPRQVLFFSREWRQVGTRKSLVETISKVTGISTAYLVYKRKRIAPISGASVAERMSWLSCRKTSRVEDMAYCMLGIFDINMPLLYGEGSRAFTRLQEEILRISTDESLFCWSWNEGDPPLWTSMLAPSPRNFRSAREYHPARDESSRPVPYSMTNFGLSIQLPIIRLAELPHSDIWLRPFELPTAYRAMLEEPSVA
;
A
#
# COMPACT_ATOMS: atom_id res chain seq x y z
N MET A 1 13.76 14.07 -9.23
CA MET A 1 13.81 13.59 -7.83
C MET A 1 14.91 14.33 -7.08
N ARG A 2 14.71 14.65 -5.80
CA ARG A 2 15.77 15.20 -4.93
C ARG A 2 16.35 14.15 -3.99
N LEU A 3 17.64 14.22 -3.76
CA LEU A 3 18.36 13.38 -2.81
C LEU A 3 19.24 14.24 -1.89
N ILE A 4 19.47 13.75 -0.68
CA ILE A 4 20.43 14.32 0.26
C ILE A 4 21.76 13.65 0.00
N ASN A 5 22.77 14.44 -0.35
CA ASN A 5 24.16 13.98 -0.37
C ASN A 5 24.57 13.65 1.06
N VAL A 6 25.01 12.41 1.30
CA VAL A 6 25.31 11.99 2.67
C VAL A 6 26.44 12.85 3.23
N ASP A 7 27.53 13.09 2.51
CA ASP A 7 28.72 13.77 3.05
C ASP A 7 28.50 15.25 3.33
N THR A 8 27.75 15.94 2.47
CA THR A 8 27.57 17.40 2.55
C THR A 8 26.25 17.83 3.18
N LEU A 9 25.27 16.92 3.29
CA LEU A 9 23.87 17.20 3.65
C LEU A 9 23.12 18.11 2.66
N ALA A 10 23.73 18.42 1.51
CA ALA A 10 23.11 19.24 0.47
C ALA A 10 21.98 18.46 -0.22
N LEU A 11 20.92 19.18 -0.60
CA LEU A 11 19.87 18.66 -1.47
C LEU A 11 20.29 18.84 -2.92
N GLU A 12 20.36 17.74 -3.66
CA GLU A 12 20.74 17.69 -5.07
C GLU A 12 19.58 17.14 -5.91
N GLU A 13 19.34 17.74 -7.08
CA GLU A 13 18.28 17.37 -8.01
C GLU A 13 18.81 16.48 -9.15
N PHE A 14 18.11 15.38 -9.38
CA PHE A 14 18.44 14.39 -10.41
C PHE A 14 17.23 14.10 -11.29
N PHE A 15 17.48 13.84 -12.57
CA PHE A 15 16.45 13.62 -13.59
C PHE A 15 16.73 12.32 -14.35
N GLY A 16 15.67 11.58 -14.68
CA GLY A 16 15.75 10.39 -15.53
C GLY A 16 16.79 9.37 -15.06
N ASN A 17 17.71 9.01 -15.96
CA ASN A 17 18.73 7.99 -15.73
C ASN A 17 19.96 8.49 -14.96
N ASP A 18 20.03 9.79 -14.65
CA ASP A 18 21.15 10.39 -13.93
C ASP A 18 21.03 10.23 -12.40
N VAL A 19 20.00 9.52 -11.94
CA VAL A 19 19.77 9.24 -10.53
C VAL A 19 20.86 8.28 -10.00
N PRO A 20 21.69 8.71 -9.02
CA PRO A 20 22.74 7.87 -8.45
C PRO A 20 22.16 6.77 -7.56
N ARG A 21 22.99 5.85 -7.07
CA ARG A 21 22.56 4.89 -6.04
C ARG A 21 22.22 5.62 -4.74
N TYR A 22 21.06 5.33 -4.16
CA TYR A 22 20.60 5.93 -2.91
C TYR A 22 19.95 4.92 -1.97
N ALA A 23 19.97 5.25 -0.68
CA ALA A 23 19.17 4.60 0.34
C ALA A 23 17.88 5.40 0.56
N ILE A 24 16.82 4.75 1.04
CA ILE A 24 15.53 5.38 1.28
C ILE A 24 15.06 5.12 2.72
N LEU A 25 14.59 6.15 3.41
CA LEU A 25 14.07 6.03 4.78
C LEU A 25 12.54 6.01 4.78
N SER A 26 11.99 4.87 5.14
CA SER A 26 10.58 4.66 5.44
C SER A 26 10.33 4.82 6.93
N HIS A 27 9.33 5.63 7.31
CA HIS A 27 9.00 5.86 8.72
C HIS A 27 7.56 6.35 8.91
N THR A 28 7.05 6.22 10.13
CA THR A 28 5.81 6.88 10.54
C THR A 28 6.12 8.28 11.04
N TRP A 29 5.48 9.31 10.46
CA TRP A 29 5.69 10.70 10.89
C TRP A 29 5.36 10.88 12.37
N GLY A 30 6.31 11.45 13.10
CA GLY A 30 6.15 11.90 14.47
C GLY A 30 5.69 13.37 14.56
N PRO A 31 5.65 13.95 15.76
CA PRO A 31 5.14 15.30 15.99
C PRO A 31 6.06 16.42 15.45
N ASP A 32 7.37 16.17 15.29
CA ASP A 32 8.35 17.22 14.97
C ASP A 32 9.35 16.72 13.91
N GLU A 33 8.80 16.56 12.70
CA GLU A 33 9.51 16.15 11.49
C GLU A 33 10.30 17.28 10.85
N VAL A 34 11.42 16.96 10.20
CA VAL A 34 12.18 17.95 9.41
C VAL A 34 11.55 18.09 8.04
N SER A 35 10.94 19.24 7.76
CA SER A 35 10.38 19.54 6.44
C SER A 35 11.47 19.92 5.42
N PHE A 36 11.11 19.98 4.14
CA PHE A 36 11.97 20.53 3.09
C PHE A 36 12.40 21.98 3.39
N GLN A 37 11.53 22.80 3.98
CA GLN A 37 11.87 24.19 4.33
C GLN A 37 12.82 24.26 5.52
N ASP A 38 12.63 23.41 6.53
CA ASP A 38 13.57 23.31 7.65
C ASP A 38 14.95 22.88 7.15
N TRP A 39 15.01 21.93 6.20
CA TRP A 39 16.28 21.41 5.66
C TRP A 39 17.14 22.47 4.95
N LYS A 40 16.52 23.51 4.39
CA LYS A 40 17.25 24.64 3.80
C LYS A 40 18.06 25.44 4.83
N ASN A 41 17.68 25.36 6.10
CA ASN A 41 18.41 25.99 7.20
C ASN A 41 18.87 24.92 8.19
N MET A 42 20.12 24.48 8.05
CA MET A 42 20.69 23.41 8.88
C MET A 42 20.68 23.70 10.39
N ALA A 43 20.65 24.97 10.81
CA ALA A 43 20.49 25.31 12.22
C ALA A 43 19.09 24.90 12.72
N VAL A 44 18.04 25.26 11.98
CA VAL A 44 16.65 24.90 12.28
C VAL A 44 16.44 23.39 12.14
N ALA A 45 16.95 22.77 11.08
CA ALA A 45 16.83 21.34 10.87
C ALA A 45 17.36 20.53 12.06
N ARG A 46 18.51 20.91 12.62
CA ARG A 46 19.16 20.20 13.75
C ARG A 46 18.42 20.33 15.08
N GLU A 47 17.59 21.35 15.24
CA GLU A 47 16.78 21.55 16.44
C GLU A 47 15.56 20.61 16.48
N ARG A 48 15.15 20.07 15.32
CA ARG A 48 14.02 19.15 15.22
C ARG A 48 14.39 17.77 15.75
N THR A 49 13.48 17.16 16.51
CA THR A 49 13.63 15.79 17.01
C THR A 49 13.73 14.77 15.86
N GLY A 50 13.03 15.02 14.75
CA GLY A 50 13.09 14.22 13.54
C GLY A 50 14.46 14.22 12.83
N PHE A 51 15.38 15.11 13.18
CA PHE A 51 16.71 15.15 12.59
C PHE A 51 17.56 13.93 12.98
N GLN A 52 17.43 13.48 14.22
CA GLN A 52 18.27 12.40 14.76
C GLN A 52 18.14 11.11 13.95
N LYS A 53 16.91 10.74 13.57
CA LYS A 53 16.65 9.55 12.75
C LYS A 53 17.21 9.69 11.32
N ILE A 54 17.27 10.90 10.77
CA ILE A 54 17.85 11.16 9.45
C ILE A 54 19.38 10.99 9.52
N GLU A 55 20.02 11.56 10.54
CA GLU A 55 21.45 11.40 10.76
C GLU A 55 21.84 9.94 11.01
N LEU A 56 21.01 9.16 11.71
CA LEU A 56 21.24 7.73 11.90
C LEU A 56 21.07 6.95 10.59
N ALA A 57 20.03 7.24 9.80
CA ALA A 57 19.88 6.68 8.45
C ALA A 57 21.08 7.02 7.55
N ARG A 58 21.58 8.26 7.63
CA ARG A 58 22.77 8.74 6.89
C ARG A 58 24.00 7.92 7.25
N ARG A 59 24.28 7.71 8.54
CA ARG A 59 25.44 6.89 8.97
C ARG A 59 25.36 5.46 8.46
N HIS A 60 24.16 4.87 8.46
CA HIS A 60 23.95 3.55 7.87
C HIS A 60 24.20 3.55 6.36
N ALA A 61 23.74 4.55 5.63
CA ALA A 61 24.01 4.69 4.19
C ALA A 61 25.53 4.76 3.90
N ILE A 62 26.27 5.59 4.64
CA ILE A 62 27.74 5.69 4.52
C ILE A 62 28.40 4.33 4.77
N SER A 63 28.00 3.62 5.83
CA SER A 63 28.56 2.30 6.16
C SER A 63 28.31 1.22 5.09
N GLN A 64 27.37 1.48 4.18
CA GLN A 64 27.01 0.61 3.05
C GLN A 64 27.54 1.15 1.72
N ASP A 65 28.40 2.16 1.73
CA ASP A 65 28.96 2.82 0.54
C ASP A 65 27.87 3.40 -0.38
N ILE A 66 26.85 4.03 0.23
CA ILE A 66 25.76 4.70 -0.47
C ILE A 66 25.87 6.21 -0.25
N GLY A 67 26.14 6.95 -1.33
CA GLY A 67 26.40 8.40 -1.29
C GLY A 67 25.16 9.29 -1.15
N TYR A 68 23.95 8.74 -1.28
CA TYR A 68 22.73 9.52 -1.29
C TYR A 68 21.61 8.91 -0.43
N LEU A 69 20.78 9.76 0.16
CA LEU A 69 19.63 9.39 0.97
C LEU A 69 18.36 10.09 0.50
N TRP A 70 17.25 9.38 0.44
CA TRP A 70 15.92 9.93 0.18
C TRP A 70 15.00 9.77 1.39
N ILE A 71 14.28 10.83 1.75
CA ILE A 71 13.24 10.83 2.77
C ILE A 71 12.10 11.75 2.31
N ASP A 72 10.86 11.28 2.40
CA ASP A 72 9.66 11.98 1.93
C ASP A 72 9.41 13.35 2.59
N THR A 73 9.78 13.51 3.86
CA THR A 73 9.54 14.75 4.62
C THR A 73 10.38 15.94 4.17
N ASN A 74 11.61 15.70 3.69
CA ASN A 74 12.55 16.76 3.33
C ASN A 74 13.05 16.70 1.89
N CYS A 75 12.87 15.60 1.15
CA CYS A 75 13.18 15.57 -0.28
C CYS A 75 12.02 16.09 -1.15
N ILE A 76 10.79 16.14 -0.63
CA ILE A 76 9.59 16.63 -1.34
C ILE A 76 9.18 18.00 -0.79
N ASN A 77 9.00 18.98 -1.68
CA ASN A 77 8.43 20.27 -1.33
C ASN A 77 6.91 20.15 -1.34
N LYS A 78 6.35 19.93 -0.17
CA LYS A 78 4.90 19.78 0.02
C LYS A 78 4.12 21.08 -0.20
N ASP A 79 4.79 22.24 -0.29
CA ASP A 79 4.17 23.53 -0.62
C ASP A 79 3.94 23.69 -2.14
N SER A 80 4.61 22.88 -2.96
CA SER A 80 4.41 22.85 -4.41
C SER A 80 3.44 21.73 -4.78
N SER A 81 2.21 22.08 -5.16
CA SER A 81 1.20 21.08 -5.56
C SER A 81 1.63 20.26 -6.77
N ALA A 82 2.33 20.87 -7.73
CA ALA A 82 2.86 20.19 -8.89
C ALA A 82 3.93 19.15 -8.50
N GLU A 83 4.86 19.53 -7.61
CA GLU A 83 5.91 18.61 -7.16
C GLU A 83 5.34 17.50 -6.28
N LEU A 84 4.40 17.80 -5.40
CA LEU A 84 3.70 16.81 -4.59
C LEU A 84 2.97 15.79 -5.46
N ALA A 85 2.33 16.24 -6.54
CA ALA A 85 1.65 15.37 -7.49
C ALA A 85 2.61 14.47 -8.26
N GLU A 86 3.73 15.00 -8.75
CA GLU A 86 4.79 14.22 -9.38
C GLU A 86 5.36 13.18 -8.40
N ALA A 87 5.62 13.59 -7.16
CA ALA A 87 6.20 12.74 -6.15
C ALA A 87 5.31 11.57 -5.76
N ILE A 88 4.01 11.80 -5.54
CA ILE A 88 3.05 10.74 -5.20
C ILE A 88 2.92 9.74 -6.35
N ASN A 89 2.86 10.21 -7.61
CA ASN A 89 2.81 9.34 -8.78
C ASN A 89 4.11 8.56 -9.02
N SER A 90 5.25 9.04 -8.49
CA SER A 90 6.57 8.44 -8.67
C SER A 90 7.06 7.64 -7.46
N MET A 91 6.39 7.73 -6.32
CA MET A 91 6.91 7.24 -5.03
C MET A 91 7.21 5.75 -5.05
N PHE A 92 6.33 4.94 -5.66
CA PHE A 92 6.56 3.50 -5.79
C PHE A 92 7.82 3.19 -6.61
N ALA A 93 8.06 3.91 -7.71
CA ALA A 93 9.28 3.77 -8.50
C ALA A 93 10.51 4.16 -7.70
N TRP A 94 10.45 5.26 -6.94
CA TRP A 94 11.55 5.69 -6.07
C TRP A 94 11.87 4.68 -4.96
N TYR A 95 10.86 4.01 -4.38
CA TYR A 95 11.12 2.91 -3.44
C TYR A 95 11.66 1.66 -4.13
N ARG A 96 11.17 1.33 -5.33
CA ARG A 96 11.63 0.18 -6.13
C ARG A 96 13.09 0.31 -6.54
N ASP A 97 13.50 1.50 -6.95
CA ASP A 97 14.81 1.78 -7.53
C ASP A 97 15.87 2.13 -6.47
N ALA A 98 15.46 2.32 -5.21
CA ALA A 98 16.36 2.45 -4.08
C ALA A 98 17.19 1.17 -3.87
N GLU A 99 18.47 1.33 -3.51
CA GLU A 99 19.36 0.22 -3.19
C GLU A 99 18.89 -0.53 -1.94
N ILE A 100 18.58 0.23 -0.89
CA ILE A 100 18.13 -0.28 0.41
C ILE A 100 17.06 0.66 0.98
N CYS A 101 15.98 0.07 1.50
CA CYS A 101 15.01 0.76 2.33
C CYS A 101 15.27 0.50 3.81
N TYR A 102 15.48 1.55 4.58
CA TYR A 102 15.50 1.51 6.04
C TYR A 102 14.09 1.79 6.55
N ALA A 103 13.45 0.80 7.16
CA ALA A 103 12.13 0.93 7.79
C ALA A 103 12.32 1.18 9.30
N TYR A 104 12.11 2.42 9.73
CA TYR A 104 12.26 2.82 11.13
C TYR A 104 10.96 2.63 11.91
N LEU A 105 10.99 1.72 12.88
CA LEU A 105 9.88 1.35 13.76
C LEU A 105 10.00 2.10 15.08
N SER A 106 9.54 3.36 15.11
CA SER A 106 9.68 4.25 16.27
C SER A 106 8.97 3.77 17.54
N ASP A 107 8.04 2.83 17.41
CA ASP A 107 7.22 2.25 18.48
C ASP A 107 7.66 0.83 18.91
N VAL A 108 8.80 0.35 18.40
CA VAL A 108 9.38 -0.94 18.78
C VAL A 108 10.66 -0.70 19.57
N SER A 109 10.68 -1.16 20.82
CA SER A 109 11.83 -1.12 21.73
C SER A 109 12.39 -2.51 21.96
N GLU A 110 13.71 -2.64 22.09
CA GLU A 110 14.38 -3.88 22.50
C GLU A 110 14.61 -4.00 24.01
N ALA A 111 14.61 -2.87 24.74
CA ALA A 111 15.08 -2.80 26.13
C ALA A 111 14.10 -3.35 27.19
N GLU A 112 13.00 -3.99 26.79
CA GLU A 112 11.94 -4.43 27.71
C GLU A 112 12.11 -5.87 28.21
N ASP A 113 13.13 -6.62 27.76
CA ASP A 113 13.23 -8.06 28.03
C ASP A 113 14.47 -8.43 28.88
N CYS A 114 14.23 -9.09 30.02
CA CYS A 114 15.28 -9.58 30.93
C CYS A 114 15.75 -11.02 30.62
N ASP A 115 15.20 -11.68 29.59
CA ASP A 115 15.40 -13.12 29.31
C ASP A 115 15.50 -13.41 27.79
N GLU A 116 16.60 -14.01 27.32
CA GLU A 116 17.00 -14.01 25.90
C GLU A 116 16.08 -14.78 24.93
N ALA A 117 15.53 -15.93 25.33
CA ALA A 117 14.66 -16.74 24.48
C ALA A 117 13.22 -16.20 24.44
N ALA A 118 12.69 -15.75 25.59
CA ALA A 118 11.43 -15.02 25.66
C ALA A 118 11.51 -13.69 24.90
N SER A 119 12.70 -13.08 24.85
CA SER A 119 12.94 -11.79 24.18
C SER A 119 12.69 -11.82 22.68
N LYS A 120 13.02 -12.91 21.95
CA LYS A 120 12.81 -12.93 20.50
C LYS A 120 11.34 -12.98 20.10
N ASP A 121 10.55 -13.85 20.73
CA ASP A 121 9.11 -13.93 20.46
C ASP A 121 8.38 -12.67 20.93
N ALA A 122 8.80 -12.09 22.06
CA ALA A 122 8.31 -10.79 22.53
C ALA A 122 8.62 -9.66 21.54
N LEU A 123 9.84 -9.62 20.98
CA LEU A 123 10.22 -8.65 19.97
C LEU A 123 9.40 -8.81 18.68
N LEU A 124 9.24 -10.04 18.17
CA LEU A 124 8.40 -10.30 17.00
C LEU A 124 6.94 -9.91 17.25
N PHE A 125 6.43 -10.12 18.46
CA PHE A 125 5.11 -9.66 18.86
C PHE A 125 5.02 -8.12 18.86
N ARG A 126 6.01 -7.39 19.38
CA ARG A 126 6.07 -5.91 19.33
C ARG A 126 6.12 -5.41 17.88
N VAL A 127 6.98 -6.00 17.04
CA VAL A 127 7.06 -5.71 15.60
C VAL A 127 5.70 -5.90 14.93
N SER A 128 5.00 -7.00 15.25
CA SER A 128 3.70 -7.31 14.65
C SER A 128 2.61 -6.29 14.98
N ARG A 129 2.80 -5.51 16.05
CA ARG A 129 1.88 -4.46 16.50
C ARG A 129 2.34 -3.05 16.13
N SER A 130 3.47 -2.92 15.44
CA SER A 130 3.99 -1.61 15.06
C SER A 130 3.00 -0.87 14.17
N GLN A 131 2.82 0.42 14.47
CA GLN A 131 2.04 1.36 13.68
C GLN A 131 2.52 1.44 12.24
N TRP A 132 3.79 1.12 11.97
CA TRP A 132 4.33 1.07 10.62
C TRP A 132 3.53 0.13 9.71
N PHE A 133 3.09 -1.04 10.18
CA PHE A 133 2.28 -1.96 9.38
C PHE A 133 0.82 -1.50 9.18
N THR A 134 0.39 -0.48 9.92
CA THR A 134 -0.98 0.05 9.85
C THR A 134 -1.08 1.35 9.06
N ARG A 135 0.03 1.95 8.62
CA ARG A 135 0.02 3.18 7.81
C ARG A 135 -0.21 2.84 6.34
N GLY A 136 -1.02 3.61 5.61
CA GLY A 136 -1.32 3.35 4.19
C GLY A 136 -0.06 3.33 3.32
N TRP A 137 0.70 4.44 3.36
CA TRP A 137 1.90 4.65 2.55
C TRP A 137 2.98 3.57 2.73
N THR A 138 3.15 3.00 3.93
CA THR A 138 4.17 1.97 4.17
C THR A 138 3.91 0.66 3.43
N LEU A 139 2.74 0.48 2.80
CA LEU A 139 2.45 -0.69 1.97
C LEU A 139 3.36 -0.74 0.74
N GLN A 140 3.46 0.37 0.00
CA GLN A 140 4.38 0.45 -1.14
C GLN A 140 5.84 0.46 -0.67
N GLU A 141 6.14 1.03 0.50
CA GLU A 141 7.48 1.03 1.10
C GLU A 141 7.92 -0.38 1.53
N LEU A 142 6.96 -1.26 1.85
CA LEU A 142 7.20 -2.67 2.11
C LEU A 142 7.44 -3.49 0.83
N LEU A 143 6.64 -3.23 -0.21
CA LEU A 143 6.55 -4.08 -1.39
C LEU A 143 7.50 -3.68 -2.52
N ALA A 144 7.66 -2.38 -2.76
CA ALA A 144 8.43 -1.88 -3.89
C ALA A 144 9.94 -2.15 -3.76
N PRO A 145 10.60 -1.89 -2.61
CA PRO A 145 12.05 -2.04 -2.53
C PRO A 145 12.52 -3.48 -2.70
N ARG A 146 13.72 -3.63 -3.26
CA ARG A 146 14.39 -4.93 -3.36
C ARG A 146 14.80 -5.46 -1.99
N GLN A 147 15.30 -4.56 -1.12
CA GLN A 147 15.77 -4.85 0.22
C GLN A 147 15.14 -3.89 1.23
N VAL A 148 14.59 -4.45 2.31
CA VAL A 148 14.05 -3.69 3.44
C VAL A 148 14.71 -4.19 4.71
N LEU A 149 15.33 -3.27 5.46
CA LEU A 149 15.92 -3.48 6.77
C LEU A 149 15.07 -2.76 7.82
N PHE A 150 14.61 -3.50 8.83
CA PHE A 150 13.79 -2.96 9.92
C PHE A 150 14.68 -2.56 11.09
N PHE A 151 14.50 -1.34 11.58
CA PHE A 151 15.22 -0.79 12.72
C PHE A 151 14.27 -0.44 13.85
N SER A 152 14.68 -0.74 15.09
CA SER A 152 13.95 -0.35 16.31
C SER A 152 14.07 1.15 16.57
N ARG A 153 13.36 1.65 17.58
CA ARG A 153 13.49 3.02 18.10
C ARG A 153 14.93 3.37 18.48
N GLU A 154 15.69 2.41 18.99
CA GLU A 154 17.10 2.56 19.36
C GLU A 154 18.05 2.40 18.16
N TRP A 155 17.53 2.35 16.93
CA TRP A 155 18.31 2.16 15.70
C TRP A 155 19.10 0.86 15.65
N ARG A 156 18.59 -0.18 16.33
CA ARG A 156 19.13 -1.54 16.22
C ARG A 156 18.38 -2.31 15.15
N GLN A 157 19.10 -3.12 14.39
CA GLN A 157 18.51 -3.88 13.30
C GLN A 157 17.68 -5.04 13.88
N VAL A 158 16.37 -4.94 13.72
CA VAL A 158 15.39 -5.96 14.16
C VAL A 158 15.36 -7.14 13.18
N GLY A 159 15.54 -6.86 11.89
CA GLY A 159 15.52 -7.89 10.87
C GLY A 159 15.41 -7.34 9.45
N THR A 160 15.20 -8.24 8.50
CA THR A 160 14.97 -7.93 7.09
C THR A 160 13.57 -8.40 6.69
N ARG A 161 13.02 -7.89 5.57
CA ARG A 161 11.76 -8.43 5.02
C ARG A 161 11.79 -9.95 4.84
N LYS A 162 12.95 -10.50 4.49
CA LYS A 162 13.15 -11.95 4.34
C LYS A 162 13.13 -12.69 5.69
N SER A 163 13.82 -12.17 6.71
CA SER A 163 13.88 -12.84 8.02
C SER A 163 12.58 -12.72 8.80
N LEU A 164 11.77 -11.68 8.53
CA LEU A 164 10.49 -11.41 9.19
C LEU A 164 9.27 -11.82 8.35
N VAL A 165 9.47 -12.64 7.30
CA VAL A 165 8.42 -12.95 6.31
C VAL A 165 7.14 -13.49 6.93
N GLU A 166 7.23 -14.42 7.89
CA GLU A 166 6.07 -15.01 8.55
C GLU A 166 5.30 -13.98 9.39
N THR A 167 6.03 -13.15 10.15
CA THR A 167 5.45 -12.06 10.94
C THR A 167 4.75 -11.05 10.04
N ILE A 168 5.41 -10.62 8.95
CA ILE A 168 4.86 -9.67 7.99
C ILE A 168 3.62 -10.25 7.32
N SER A 169 3.67 -11.50 6.87
CA SER A 169 2.54 -12.17 6.21
C SER A 169 1.33 -12.27 7.14
N LYS A 170 1.57 -12.66 8.41
CA LYS A 170 0.50 -12.75 9.42
C LYS A 170 -0.17 -11.40 9.72
N VAL A 171 0.61 -10.31 9.78
CA VAL A 171 0.09 -8.98 10.14
C VAL A 171 -0.59 -8.28 8.96
N THR A 172 -0.05 -8.44 7.76
CA THR A 172 -0.49 -7.71 6.58
C THR A 172 -1.46 -8.50 5.70
N GLY A 173 -1.53 -9.82 5.86
CA GLY A 173 -2.25 -10.72 4.97
C GLY A 173 -1.57 -10.92 3.61
N ILE A 174 -0.39 -10.33 3.37
CA ILE A 174 0.36 -10.47 2.12
C ILE A 174 0.99 -11.86 2.06
N SER A 175 0.75 -12.59 0.97
CA SER A 175 1.36 -13.90 0.76
C SER A 175 2.89 -13.81 0.75
N THR A 176 3.56 -14.80 1.36
CA THR A 176 5.03 -14.89 1.39
C THR A 176 5.66 -14.92 -0.01
N ALA A 177 4.88 -15.26 -1.03
CA ALA A 177 5.30 -15.22 -2.45
C ALA A 177 5.66 -13.81 -2.95
N TYR A 178 5.07 -12.76 -2.37
CA TYR A 178 5.34 -11.36 -2.73
C TYR A 178 6.38 -10.69 -1.82
N LEU A 179 6.80 -11.35 -0.74
CA LEU A 179 7.74 -10.81 0.26
C LEU A 179 9.17 -11.32 0.10
N VAL A 180 9.34 -12.52 -0.48
CA VAL A 180 10.64 -13.22 -0.56
C VAL A 180 10.95 -13.66 -1.98
N TYR A 181 12.22 -13.50 -2.39
CA TYR A 181 12.74 -14.07 -3.63
C TYR A 181 12.67 -15.60 -3.58
N LYS A 182 11.80 -16.20 -4.41
CA LYS A 182 11.86 -17.64 -4.71
C LYS A 182 12.47 -17.81 -6.11
N ARG A 183 13.45 -18.71 -6.27
CA ARG A 183 14.09 -19.00 -7.58
C ARG A 183 14.63 -17.75 -8.31
N LYS A 184 15.31 -16.85 -7.58
CA LYS A 184 15.90 -15.58 -8.08
C LYS A 184 14.91 -14.48 -8.52
N ARG A 185 13.59 -14.60 -8.30
CA ARG A 185 12.61 -13.52 -8.52
C ARG A 185 11.57 -13.46 -7.39
N ILE A 186 11.16 -12.26 -6.99
CA ILE A 186 9.90 -12.08 -6.22
C ILE A 186 8.76 -12.19 -7.22
N ALA A 187 7.64 -12.81 -6.85
CA ALA A 187 6.45 -12.80 -7.70
C ALA A 187 6.03 -11.34 -7.92
N PRO A 188 5.81 -10.89 -9.16
CA PRO A 188 5.37 -9.52 -9.37
C PRO A 188 4.04 -9.30 -8.66
N ILE A 189 3.90 -8.17 -7.96
CA ILE A 189 2.64 -7.84 -7.26
C ILE A 189 1.44 -7.76 -8.22
N SER A 190 1.69 -7.52 -9.51
CA SER A 190 0.67 -7.57 -10.57
C SER A 190 0.12 -8.98 -10.83
N GLY A 191 0.76 -10.03 -10.30
CA GLY A 191 0.23 -11.39 -10.32
C GLY A 191 -0.84 -11.65 -9.25
N ALA A 192 -0.96 -10.76 -8.25
CA ALA A 192 -2.05 -10.77 -7.29
C ALA A 192 -3.32 -10.21 -7.92
N SER A 193 -4.47 -10.78 -7.56
CA SER A 193 -5.76 -10.26 -8.01
C SER A 193 -6.02 -8.85 -7.48
N VAL A 194 -6.96 -8.13 -8.09
CA VAL A 194 -7.39 -6.81 -7.60
C VAL A 194 -7.90 -6.92 -6.17
N ALA A 195 -8.71 -7.93 -5.85
CA ALA A 195 -9.18 -8.20 -4.50
C ALA A 195 -8.05 -8.44 -3.51
N GLU A 196 -7.06 -9.25 -3.89
CA GLU A 196 -5.90 -9.54 -3.04
C GLU A 196 -5.10 -8.26 -2.76
N ARG A 197 -4.81 -7.45 -3.79
CA ARG A 197 -4.11 -6.17 -3.62
C ARG A 197 -4.90 -5.18 -2.75
N MET A 198 -6.21 -5.08 -2.93
CA MET A 198 -7.07 -4.24 -2.09
C MET A 198 -7.09 -4.73 -0.63
N SER A 199 -7.03 -6.05 -0.41
CA SER A 199 -7.01 -6.63 0.94
C SER A 199 -5.79 -6.20 1.75
N TRP A 200 -4.65 -5.95 1.11
CA TRP A 200 -3.41 -5.50 1.76
C TRP A 200 -3.52 -4.10 2.38
N LEU A 201 -4.49 -3.30 1.92
CA LEU A 201 -4.81 -1.97 2.42
C LEU A 201 -5.94 -1.98 3.47
N SER A 202 -6.72 -3.07 3.56
CA SER A 202 -7.96 -3.15 4.34
C SER A 202 -7.85 -2.83 5.83
N CYS A 203 -6.68 -3.05 6.44
CA CYS A 203 -6.41 -2.76 7.86
C CYS A 203 -5.52 -1.53 8.08
N ARG A 204 -5.23 -0.77 7.01
CA ARG A 204 -4.36 0.40 7.07
C ARG A 204 -5.15 1.70 7.25
N LYS A 205 -4.47 2.75 7.68
CA LYS A 205 -5.01 4.09 7.97
C LYS A 205 -4.12 5.16 7.35
N THR A 206 -4.75 6.26 6.96
CA THR A 206 -4.09 7.45 6.41
C THR A 206 -4.55 8.70 7.16
N SER A 207 -3.71 9.73 7.18
CA SER A 207 -4.04 11.00 7.84
C SER A 207 -5.05 11.81 7.02
N ARG A 208 -4.86 11.88 5.70
CA ARG A 208 -5.85 12.40 4.75
C ARG A 208 -6.66 11.24 4.21
N VAL A 209 -7.96 11.46 4.00
CA VAL A 209 -8.87 10.39 3.55
C VAL A 209 -8.52 9.96 2.13
N GLU A 210 -8.12 10.90 1.28
CA GLU A 210 -7.76 10.67 -0.12
C GLU A 210 -6.48 9.84 -0.28
N ASP A 211 -5.54 9.95 0.67
CA ASP A 211 -4.29 9.17 0.65
C ASP A 211 -4.56 7.66 0.70
N MET A 212 -5.74 7.23 1.17
CA MET A 212 -6.15 5.84 1.11
C MET A 212 -6.19 5.32 -0.33
N ALA A 213 -6.57 6.17 -1.28
CA ALA A 213 -6.49 5.85 -2.70
C ALA A 213 -5.06 6.05 -3.25
N TYR A 214 -4.44 7.19 -2.91
CA TYR A 214 -3.17 7.58 -3.53
C TYR A 214 -2.00 6.67 -3.17
N CYS A 215 -1.99 6.05 -1.98
CA CYS A 215 -0.95 5.09 -1.61
C CYS A 215 -1.01 3.76 -2.39
N MET A 216 -2.06 3.53 -3.19
CA MET A 216 -2.23 2.35 -4.03
C MET A 216 -1.86 2.56 -5.49
N LEU A 217 -1.57 3.79 -5.92
CA LEU A 217 -1.30 4.10 -7.33
C LEU A 217 -0.18 3.23 -7.91
N GLY A 218 0.95 3.14 -7.20
CA GLY A 218 2.05 2.26 -7.64
C GLY A 218 1.81 0.76 -7.45
N ILE A 219 0.88 0.36 -6.57
CA ILE A 219 0.48 -1.05 -6.41
C ILE A 219 -0.37 -1.53 -7.60
N PHE A 220 -1.16 -0.61 -8.17
CA PHE A 220 -1.98 -0.87 -9.35
C PHE A 220 -1.34 -0.42 -10.67
N ASP A 221 -0.20 0.26 -10.62
CA ASP A 221 0.47 0.86 -11.78
C ASP A 221 -0.43 1.84 -12.54
N ILE A 222 -1.04 2.77 -11.79
CA ILE A 222 -2.00 3.76 -12.27
C ILE A 222 -1.51 5.17 -11.96
N ASN A 223 -1.84 6.12 -12.85
CA ASN A 223 -1.71 7.55 -12.59
C ASN A 223 -3.07 8.22 -12.62
N MET A 224 -3.33 9.12 -11.68
CA MET A 224 -4.56 9.93 -11.65
C MET A 224 -4.31 11.28 -10.97
N PRO A 225 -5.10 12.33 -11.30
CA PRO A 225 -5.00 13.63 -10.65
C PRO A 225 -5.26 13.58 -9.14
N LEU A 226 -4.43 14.26 -8.35
CA LEU A 226 -4.60 14.36 -6.90
C LEU A 226 -5.51 15.54 -6.54
N LEU A 227 -6.72 15.24 -6.11
CA LEU A 227 -7.73 16.23 -5.72
C LEU A 227 -7.97 16.16 -4.20
N TYR A 228 -7.09 16.79 -3.41
CA TYR A 228 -7.31 16.92 -1.97
C TYR A 228 -8.55 17.76 -1.67
N GLY A 229 -9.44 17.24 -0.81
CA GLY A 229 -10.77 17.80 -0.53
C GLY A 229 -11.91 17.01 -1.17
N GLU A 230 -11.63 16.00 -2.00
CA GLU A 230 -12.69 15.17 -2.59
C GLU A 230 -13.21 14.07 -1.65
N GLY A 231 -12.51 13.79 -0.55
CA GLY A 231 -12.89 12.80 0.46
C GLY A 231 -12.77 11.36 -0.04
N SER A 232 -13.71 10.50 0.37
CA SER A 232 -13.73 9.09 -0.01
C SER A 232 -13.92 8.83 -1.51
N ARG A 233 -14.34 9.84 -2.28
CA ARG A 233 -14.45 9.76 -3.75
C ARG A 233 -13.12 9.45 -4.43
N ALA A 234 -12.00 9.79 -3.81
CA ALA A 234 -10.68 9.39 -4.30
C ALA A 234 -10.57 7.85 -4.45
N PHE A 235 -11.15 7.08 -3.52
CA PHE A 235 -11.14 5.62 -3.57
C PHE A 235 -12.10 5.06 -4.63
N THR A 236 -13.23 5.72 -4.87
CA THR A 236 -14.10 5.39 -6.02
C THR A 236 -13.35 5.60 -7.33
N ARG A 237 -12.68 6.74 -7.50
CA ARG A 237 -11.89 7.04 -8.70
C ARG A 237 -10.74 6.05 -8.91
N LEU A 238 -10.06 5.63 -7.84
CA LEU A 238 -9.06 4.56 -7.93
C LEU A 238 -9.65 3.28 -8.54
N GLN A 239 -10.82 2.85 -8.08
CA GLN A 239 -11.50 1.68 -8.62
C GLN A 239 -11.95 1.88 -10.08
N GLU A 240 -12.38 3.09 -10.45
CA GLU A 240 -12.70 3.44 -11.83
C GLU A 240 -11.47 3.37 -12.75
N GLU A 241 -10.31 3.85 -12.30
CA GLU A 241 -9.07 3.72 -13.07
C GLU A 241 -8.63 2.25 -13.20
N ILE A 242 -8.75 1.44 -12.13
CA ILE A 242 -8.47 -0.01 -12.19
C ILE A 242 -9.39 -0.67 -13.21
N LEU A 243 -10.67 -0.32 -13.20
CA LEU A 243 -11.68 -0.86 -14.11
C LEU A 243 -11.39 -0.49 -15.58
N ARG A 244 -10.73 0.63 -15.86
CA ARG A 244 -10.32 1.00 -17.23
C ARG A 244 -9.16 0.16 -17.76
N ILE A 245 -8.30 -0.36 -16.89
CA ILE A 245 -7.06 -1.05 -17.29
C ILE A 245 -7.05 -2.55 -16.98
N SER A 246 -8.09 -3.07 -16.32
CA SER A 246 -8.14 -4.44 -15.83
C SER A 246 -9.48 -5.10 -16.11
N THR A 247 -9.44 -6.37 -16.49
CA THR A 247 -10.58 -7.28 -16.61
C THR A 247 -10.66 -8.25 -15.43
N ASP A 248 -10.00 -7.94 -14.31
CA ASP A 248 -10.01 -8.74 -13.10
C ASP A 248 -11.31 -8.49 -12.30
N GLU A 249 -12.27 -9.39 -12.48
CA GLU A 249 -13.60 -9.36 -11.86
C GLU A 249 -13.55 -9.42 -10.31
N SER A 250 -12.42 -9.80 -9.71
CA SER A 250 -12.27 -9.78 -8.26
C SER A 250 -12.39 -8.37 -7.67
N LEU A 251 -12.30 -7.32 -8.49
CA LEU A 251 -12.68 -5.94 -8.11
C LEU A 251 -14.07 -5.88 -7.46
N PHE A 252 -15.01 -6.74 -7.86
CA PHE A 252 -16.38 -6.78 -7.34
C PHE A 252 -16.56 -7.78 -6.18
N CYS A 253 -15.52 -8.52 -5.80
CA CYS A 253 -15.58 -9.53 -4.75
C CYS A 253 -15.25 -8.92 -3.36
N TRP A 254 -16.16 -8.09 -2.85
CA TRP A 254 -16.02 -7.45 -1.53
C TRP A 254 -17.28 -7.64 -0.68
N SER A 255 -17.16 -7.49 0.64
CA SER A 255 -18.27 -7.67 1.58
C SER A 255 -18.71 -6.36 2.23
N TRP A 256 -20.01 -6.24 2.49
CA TRP A 256 -20.56 -5.15 3.30
C TRP A 256 -20.16 -5.28 4.77
N ASN A 257 -19.76 -4.18 5.38
CA ASN A 257 -19.33 -4.10 6.77
C ASN A 257 -20.27 -3.24 7.61
N GLU A 258 -20.27 -3.47 8.93
CA GLU A 258 -20.87 -2.54 9.88
C GLU A 258 -20.18 -1.17 9.80
N GLY A 259 -20.96 -0.13 9.52
CA GLY A 259 -20.49 1.25 9.35
C GLY A 259 -20.38 1.74 7.90
N ASP A 260 -20.67 0.88 6.90
CA ASP A 260 -20.79 1.32 5.52
C ASP A 260 -22.06 2.19 5.31
N PRO A 261 -22.06 3.12 4.34
CA PRO A 261 -23.20 4.01 4.12
C PRO A 261 -24.48 3.23 3.79
N PRO A 262 -25.60 3.39 4.54
CA PRO A 262 -26.80 2.57 4.37
C PRO A 262 -27.49 2.71 3.00
N LEU A 263 -27.17 3.76 2.25
CA LEU A 263 -27.70 4.05 0.91
C LEU A 263 -26.61 3.97 -0.17
N TRP A 264 -25.59 3.12 0.01
CA TRP A 264 -24.59 2.91 -1.03
C TRP A 264 -25.21 2.15 -2.21
N THR A 265 -25.21 2.79 -3.38
CA THR A 265 -25.83 2.27 -4.60
C THR A 265 -24.82 1.82 -5.66
N SER A 266 -23.52 1.98 -5.39
CA SER A 266 -22.47 1.61 -6.33
C SER A 266 -22.06 0.14 -6.15
N MET A 267 -21.74 -0.53 -7.27
CA MET A 267 -21.10 -1.86 -7.27
C MET A 267 -19.63 -1.80 -6.85
N LEU A 268 -19.03 -0.61 -6.83
CA LEU A 268 -17.69 -0.39 -6.31
C LEU A 268 -17.71 -0.30 -4.80
N ALA A 269 -16.66 -0.76 -4.14
CA ALA A 269 -16.58 -0.77 -2.68
C ALA A 269 -16.50 0.66 -2.11
N PRO A 270 -17.12 0.94 -0.96
CA PRO A 270 -16.99 2.24 -0.30
C PRO A 270 -15.61 2.47 0.32
N SER A 271 -14.88 1.40 0.69
CA SER A 271 -13.55 1.50 1.27
C SER A 271 -12.72 0.22 1.06
N PRO A 272 -11.38 0.27 1.27
CA PRO A 272 -10.55 -0.92 1.28
C PRO A 272 -10.94 -1.96 2.34
N ARG A 273 -11.60 -1.55 3.43
CA ARG A 273 -12.03 -2.46 4.51
C ARG A 273 -12.98 -3.54 4.01
N ASN A 274 -13.73 -3.26 2.94
CA ASN A 274 -14.64 -4.19 2.30
C ASN A 274 -13.92 -5.37 1.64
N PHE A 275 -12.63 -5.24 1.36
CA PHE A 275 -11.79 -6.31 0.80
C PHE A 275 -11.05 -7.13 1.87
N ARG A 276 -11.35 -6.94 3.17
CA ARG A 276 -10.62 -7.62 4.26
C ARG A 276 -10.63 -9.15 4.14
N SER A 277 -11.75 -9.71 3.70
CA SER A 277 -11.92 -11.16 3.50
C SER A 277 -11.79 -11.56 2.03
N ALA A 278 -11.33 -10.65 1.17
CA ALA A 278 -11.35 -10.83 -0.28
C ALA A 278 -10.04 -11.41 -0.86
N ARG A 279 -9.03 -11.66 -0.02
CA ARG A 279 -7.69 -12.06 -0.46
C ARG A 279 -7.64 -13.38 -1.25
N GLU A 280 -8.64 -14.24 -1.10
CA GLU A 280 -8.70 -15.58 -1.69
C GLU A 280 -9.46 -15.59 -3.03
N TYR A 281 -10.05 -14.45 -3.43
CA TYR A 281 -10.67 -14.33 -4.75
C TYR A 281 -9.61 -14.15 -5.82
N HIS A 282 -9.65 -15.02 -6.82
CA HIS A 282 -8.76 -14.99 -7.98
C HIS A 282 -9.59 -15.09 -9.26
N PRO A 283 -9.18 -14.41 -10.34
CA PRO A 283 -9.77 -14.63 -11.66
C PRO A 283 -9.73 -16.10 -12.03
N ALA A 284 -10.83 -16.62 -12.57
CA ALA A 284 -10.86 -17.95 -13.14
C ALA A 284 -9.86 -18.04 -14.31
N ARG A 285 -9.13 -19.16 -14.38
CA ARG A 285 -8.03 -19.37 -15.34
C ARG A 285 -8.33 -20.44 -16.39
N ASP A 286 -9.59 -20.87 -16.50
CA ASP A 286 -9.99 -21.89 -17.46
C ASP A 286 -10.23 -21.31 -18.87
N GLU A 287 -10.31 -22.19 -19.87
CA GLU A 287 -10.50 -21.79 -21.28
C GLU A 287 -11.85 -21.12 -21.55
N SER A 288 -12.85 -21.33 -20.68
CA SER A 288 -14.15 -20.66 -20.70
C SER A 288 -14.12 -19.25 -20.08
N SER A 289 -13.12 -18.93 -19.27
CA SER A 289 -12.94 -17.66 -18.56
C SER A 289 -12.15 -16.66 -19.38
N ARG A 290 -12.54 -16.46 -20.64
CA ARG A 290 -11.94 -15.40 -21.45
C ARG A 290 -12.26 -14.06 -20.82
N PRO A 291 -11.27 -13.18 -20.58
CA PRO A 291 -11.53 -11.89 -19.97
C PRO A 291 -12.43 -11.07 -20.90
N VAL A 292 -13.61 -10.70 -20.42
CA VAL A 292 -14.53 -9.81 -21.14
C VAL A 292 -14.37 -8.40 -20.57
N PRO A 293 -14.21 -7.37 -21.42
CA PRO A 293 -14.17 -6.00 -20.95
C PRO A 293 -15.47 -5.65 -20.21
N TYR A 294 -15.35 -4.95 -19.09
CA TYR A 294 -16.47 -4.35 -18.39
C TYR A 294 -16.24 -2.85 -18.21
N SER A 295 -17.33 -2.09 -18.10
CA SER A 295 -17.26 -0.63 -18.00
C SER A 295 -18.35 -0.07 -17.09
N MET A 296 -18.05 1.06 -16.45
CA MET A 296 -19.06 1.85 -15.76
C MET A 296 -19.75 2.77 -16.77
N THR A 297 -21.06 2.66 -16.85
CA THR A 297 -21.95 3.54 -17.63
C THR A 297 -22.74 4.43 -16.68
N ASN A 298 -23.45 5.43 -17.22
CA ASN A 298 -24.40 6.22 -16.44
C ASN A 298 -25.57 5.40 -15.86
N PHE A 299 -25.81 4.19 -16.37
CA PHE A 299 -26.78 3.22 -15.82
C PHE A 299 -26.19 2.30 -14.75
N GLY A 300 -24.86 2.23 -14.62
CA GLY A 300 -24.16 1.31 -13.73
C GLY A 300 -23.16 0.42 -14.46
N LEU A 301 -22.80 -0.70 -13.83
CA LEU A 301 -21.81 -1.64 -14.35
C LEU A 301 -22.39 -2.43 -15.54
N SER A 302 -21.70 -2.39 -16.68
CA SER A 302 -21.92 -3.29 -17.80
C SER A 302 -20.83 -4.36 -17.81
N ILE A 303 -21.22 -5.61 -17.56
CA ILE A 303 -20.33 -6.77 -17.47
C ILE A 303 -21.03 -8.02 -18.03
N GLN A 304 -20.27 -8.93 -18.63
CA GLN A 304 -20.76 -10.23 -19.08
C GLN A 304 -20.12 -11.32 -18.20
N LEU A 305 -20.95 -12.09 -17.51
CA LEU A 305 -20.52 -13.17 -16.62
C LEU A 305 -21.09 -14.52 -17.07
N PRO A 306 -20.38 -15.64 -16.86
CA PRO A 306 -20.95 -16.96 -17.07
C PRO A 306 -22.09 -17.23 -16.08
N ILE A 307 -23.16 -17.85 -16.57
CA ILE A 307 -24.24 -18.35 -15.71
C ILE A 307 -23.83 -19.74 -15.22
N ILE A 308 -23.64 -19.89 -13.91
CA ILE A 308 -23.30 -21.17 -13.28
C ILE A 308 -24.57 -21.78 -12.70
N ARG A 309 -24.84 -23.05 -13.03
CA ARG A 309 -25.95 -23.78 -12.42
C ARG A 309 -25.56 -24.28 -11.04
N LEU A 310 -26.32 -23.88 -10.03
CA LEU A 310 -26.11 -24.27 -8.62
C LEU A 310 -26.01 -25.79 -8.40
N ALA A 311 -26.69 -26.60 -9.22
CA ALA A 311 -26.64 -28.06 -9.14
C ALA A 311 -25.27 -28.66 -9.54
N GLU A 312 -24.42 -27.89 -10.21
CA GLU A 312 -23.11 -28.32 -10.73
C GLU A 312 -21.95 -27.93 -9.79
N LEU A 313 -22.23 -27.19 -8.71
CA LEU A 313 -21.23 -26.78 -7.73
C LEU A 313 -21.21 -27.71 -6.50
N PRO A 314 -20.03 -28.10 -5.99
CA PRO A 314 -19.93 -28.82 -4.73
C PRO A 314 -20.55 -28.01 -3.59
N HIS A 315 -21.42 -28.63 -2.78
CA HIS A 315 -22.15 -27.95 -1.68
C HIS A 315 -21.23 -27.27 -0.64
N SER A 316 -19.93 -27.56 -0.61
CA SER A 316 -18.95 -26.99 0.31
C SER A 316 -18.44 -25.60 -0.07
N ASP A 317 -18.66 -25.15 -1.30
CA ASP A 317 -17.96 -23.98 -1.87
C ASP A 317 -18.87 -22.75 -2.02
N ILE A 318 -20.09 -22.79 -1.47
CA ILE A 318 -21.13 -21.80 -1.70
C ILE A 318 -21.52 -21.10 -0.40
N TRP A 319 -21.14 -19.83 -0.29
CA TRP A 319 -21.67 -18.90 0.70
C TRP A 319 -22.61 -17.92 0.00
N LEU A 320 -23.88 -18.30 -0.16
CA LEU A 320 -24.92 -17.38 -0.60
C LEU A 320 -25.39 -16.58 0.61
N ARG A 321 -25.10 -15.27 0.64
CA ARG A 321 -25.83 -14.36 1.51
C ARG A 321 -27.22 -14.17 0.89
N PRO A 322 -28.32 -14.47 1.60
CA PRO A 322 -29.66 -14.14 1.11
C PRO A 322 -29.71 -12.64 0.79
N PHE A 323 -30.15 -12.31 -0.43
CA PHE A 323 -30.41 -10.92 -0.81
C PHE A 323 -31.72 -10.49 -0.16
N GLU A 324 -31.70 -10.18 1.14
CA GLU A 324 -32.83 -9.56 1.82
C GLU A 324 -32.88 -8.08 1.44
N LEU A 325 -33.50 -7.78 0.29
CA LEU A 325 -33.88 -6.41 -0.04
C LEU A 325 -34.93 -5.91 0.96
N PRO A 326 -34.77 -4.71 1.53
CA PRO A 326 -35.92 -3.94 1.99
C PRO A 326 -36.87 -3.77 0.80
N THR A 327 -38.17 -3.95 1.04
CA THR A 327 -39.26 -4.01 0.04
C THR A 327 -39.29 -2.83 -0.97
N ALA A 328 -38.52 -1.77 -0.74
CA ALA A 328 -38.44 -0.56 -1.56
C ALA A 328 -37.61 -0.69 -2.86
N TYR A 329 -36.79 -1.73 -3.05
CA TYR A 329 -35.85 -1.84 -4.20
C TYR A 329 -36.23 -2.91 -5.24
N ARG A 330 -37.51 -3.22 -5.40
CA ARG A 330 -38.00 -4.22 -6.39
C ARG A 330 -37.96 -3.80 -7.86
N ALA A 331 -37.36 -2.67 -8.21
CA ALA A 331 -37.28 -2.23 -9.60
C ALA A 331 -35.94 -2.65 -10.23
N MET A 332 -36.01 -3.31 -11.40
CA MET A 332 -34.93 -3.55 -12.36
C MET A 332 -34.16 -4.88 -12.30
N LEU A 333 -34.85 -5.99 -12.02
CA LEU A 333 -34.47 -7.30 -12.57
C LEU A 333 -35.72 -7.97 -13.15
N GLU A 334 -36.34 -7.32 -14.14
CA GLU A 334 -37.28 -8.01 -15.03
C GLU A 334 -36.49 -8.38 -16.29
N GLU A 335 -36.31 -9.67 -16.52
CA GLU A 335 -35.95 -10.19 -17.83
C GLU A 335 -36.98 -9.68 -18.85
N PRO A 336 -36.57 -9.22 -20.05
CA PRO A 336 -37.54 -8.99 -21.11
C PRO A 336 -38.15 -10.35 -21.46
N SER A 337 -39.42 -10.53 -21.11
CA SER A 337 -40.21 -11.68 -21.53
C SER A 337 -40.26 -11.67 -23.06
N VAL A 338 -39.66 -12.67 -23.69
CA VAL A 338 -39.88 -12.96 -25.11
C VAL A 338 -41.27 -13.56 -25.24
N ALA A 339 -42.21 -12.80 -25.79
CA ALA A 339 -43.40 -13.27 -26.51
C ALA A 339 -43.88 -12.18 -27.47
#